data_AF-A0A397IK58-F1
#
_entry.id   AF-A0A397IK58-F1
#
_cell.length_a   1.000
_cell.length_b   1.000
_cell.length_c   1.000
_cell.angle_alpha   90.00
_cell.angle_beta   90.00
_cell.angle_gamma   90.00
#
_symmetry.space_group_name_H-M   'P 1'
#
loop_
_entity.id
_entity.type
_entity.pdbx_description
1 polymer ?
#
loop_
_entity_poly.entity_id
_entity_poly.type
_entity_poly.pdbx_seq_one_letter_code
_entity_poly.pdbx_strand_id
1 'polypeptide(L)'
;MEAYADLMTLVTKHNLNNKASNTIIKIFNKHSNVSISPLPKNIVVSRRYMDKMNSRFSYHKYSILSYNNVEYFIHYCSIVNCIENLLSNLEIIKHFIYNYEDLAFEEEKSYEEQFTGNW
;
A
#
# COMPACT_ATOMS: atom_id res chain seq x y z
N MET A 1 0.50 -5.27 -5.30
CA MET A 1 1.50 -4.20 -5.06
C MET A 1 2.74 -4.40 -5.92
N GLU A 2 3.28 -5.62 -6.02
CA GLU A 2 4.53 -5.92 -6.74
C GLU A 2 4.52 -5.52 -8.23
N ALA A 3 3.56 -6.02 -9.02
CA ALA A 3 3.44 -5.67 -10.46
C ALA A 3 3.34 -4.16 -10.75
N TYR A 4 2.84 -3.37 -9.79
CA TYR A 4 2.73 -1.92 -9.91
C TYR A 4 4.08 -1.23 -9.72
N ALA A 5 4.83 -1.66 -8.70
CA ALA A 5 6.18 -1.18 -8.46
C ALA A 5 7.10 -1.53 -9.63
N ASP A 6 6.95 -2.72 -10.20
CA ASP A 6 7.69 -3.15 -11.39
C ASP A 6 7.35 -2.29 -12.62
N LEU A 7 6.07 -2.02 -12.86
CA LEU A 7 5.63 -1.11 -13.92
C LEU A 7 6.24 0.29 -13.75
N MET A 8 6.18 0.85 -12.53
CA MET A 8 6.71 2.19 -12.26
C MET A 8 8.23 2.23 -12.40
N THR A 9 8.92 1.16 -11.99
CA THR A 9 10.36 0.98 -12.19
C THR A 9 10.70 0.93 -13.67
N LEU A 10 9.98 0.14 -14.47
CA LEU A 10 10.16 0.05 -15.92
C LEU A 10 9.97 1.41 -16.60
N VAL A 11 8.87 2.10 -16.28
CA VAL A 11 8.52 3.41 -16.87
C VAL A 11 9.59 4.45 -16.54
N THR A 12 10.08 4.47 -15.30
CA THR A 12 11.09 5.43 -14.85
C THR A 12 12.46 5.10 -15.43
N LYS A 13 12.89 3.84 -15.33
CA LYS A 13 14.20 3.35 -15.82
C LYS A 13 14.41 3.61 -17.31
N HIS A 14 13.35 3.51 -18.10
CA HIS A 14 13.41 3.67 -19.55
C HIS A 14 12.79 4.98 -20.04
N ASN A 15 12.45 5.89 -19.13
CA ASN A 15 11.82 7.19 -19.44
C ASN A 15 10.64 7.07 -20.43
N LEU A 16 9.78 6.06 -20.22
CA LEU A 16 8.69 5.75 -21.13
C LEU A 16 7.64 6.86 -21.09
N ASN A 17 7.26 7.35 -22.27
CA ASN A 17 6.19 8.33 -22.36
C ASN A 17 4.81 7.69 -22.05
N ASN A 18 3.83 8.53 -21.73
CA ASN A 18 2.51 8.07 -21.31
C ASN A 18 1.82 7.15 -22.33
N LYS A 19 2.05 7.37 -23.63
CA LYS A 19 1.44 6.56 -24.68
C LYS A 19 2.00 5.15 -24.67
N ALA A 20 3.33 5.02 -24.61
CA ALA A 20 4.01 3.72 -24.52
C ALA A 20 3.61 2.96 -23.25
N SER A 21 3.66 3.64 -22.09
CA SER A 21 3.30 3.04 -20.80
C SER A 21 1.84 2.56 -20.78
N ASN A 22 0.91 3.32 -21.35
CA ASN A 22 -0.49 2.91 -21.44
C ASN A 22 -0.71 1.72 -22.38
N THR A 23 0.06 1.62 -23.47
CA THR A 23 0.03 0.44 -24.35
C THR A 23 0.51 -0.81 -23.61
N ILE A 24 1.59 -0.72 -22.84
CA ILE A 24 2.11 -1.83 -22.03
C ILE A 24 1.05 -2.30 -21.01
N ILE A 25 0.47 -1.36 -20.27
CA ILE A 25 -0.63 -1.63 -19.32
C ILE A 25 -1.78 -2.38 -20.02
N LYS A 26 -2.20 -1.90 -21.20
CA LYS A 26 -3.31 -2.50 -21.95
C LYS A 26 -2.98 -3.92 -22.41
N ILE A 27 -1.76 -4.18 -22.88
CA ILE A 27 -1.32 -5.53 -23.27
C ILE A 27 -1.37 -6.46 -22.05
N PHE A 28 -0.78 -6.04 -20.94
CA PHE A 28 -0.74 -6.86 -19.73
C PHE A 28 -2.13 -7.18 -19.20
N ASN A 29 -3.00 -6.17 -19.08
CA ASN A 29 -4.37 -6.36 -18.59
C ASN A 29 -5.22 -7.21 -19.54
N LYS A 30 -5.02 -7.10 -20.87
CA LYS A 30 -5.72 -7.94 -21.86
C LYS A 30 -5.37 -9.42 -21.73
N HIS A 31 -4.11 -9.72 -21.41
CA HIS A 31 -3.59 -11.08 -21.33
C HIS A 31 -3.47 -11.61 -19.89
N SER A 32 -4.04 -10.90 -18.92
CA SER A 32 -4.10 -11.33 -17.53
C SER A 32 -5.16 -12.44 -17.39
N ASN A 33 -4.77 -13.55 -16.74
CA ASN A 33 -5.69 -14.63 -16.36
C ASN A 33 -6.51 -14.30 -15.09
N VAL A 34 -6.29 -13.14 -14.49
CA VAL A 34 -6.98 -12.67 -13.29
C VAL A 34 -8.27 -11.96 -13.68
N SER A 35 -9.39 -12.26 -13.02
CA SER A 35 -10.70 -11.65 -13.25
C SER A 35 -10.73 -10.14 -13.00
N ILE A 36 -9.81 -9.65 -12.17
CA ILE A 36 -9.58 -8.24 -11.89
C ILE A 36 -8.26 -7.84 -12.54
N SER A 37 -8.30 -6.73 -13.27
CA SER A 37 -7.14 -6.13 -13.93
C SER A 37 -5.98 -5.91 -12.94
N PRO A 38 -4.82 -6.57 -13.12
CA PRO A 38 -3.71 -6.51 -12.16
C PRO A 38 -2.97 -5.17 -12.18
N LEU A 39 -3.04 -4.43 -13.30
CA LEU A 39 -2.51 -3.08 -13.43
C LEU A 39 -3.65 -2.06 -13.52
N PRO A 40 -3.41 -0.80 -13.10
CA PRO A 40 -4.41 0.27 -13.15
C PRO A 40 -4.75 0.64 -14.59
N LYS A 41 -5.83 1.40 -14.78
CA LYS A 41 -6.37 1.74 -16.10
C LYS A 41 -5.40 2.51 -17.01
N ASN A 42 -4.52 3.35 -16.43
CA ASN A 42 -3.50 4.11 -17.15
C ASN A 42 -2.39 4.58 -16.21
N ILE A 43 -1.27 5.02 -16.78
CA ILE A 43 -0.07 5.44 -16.04
C ILE A 43 -0.26 6.71 -15.21
N VAL A 44 -1.24 7.56 -15.55
CA VAL A 44 -1.52 8.79 -14.78
C VAL A 44 -2.17 8.42 -13.46
N VAL A 45 -3.13 7.48 -13.48
CA VAL A 45 -3.68 6.89 -12.26
C VAL A 45 -2.58 6.18 -11.48
N SER A 46 -1.65 5.50 -12.19
CA SER A 46 -0.48 4.88 -11.55
C SER A 46 0.33 5.84 -10.70
N ARG A 47 0.76 6.94 -11.30
CA ARG A 47 1.56 7.96 -10.61
C ARG A 47 0.80 8.60 -9.47
N ARG A 48 -0.46 8.99 -9.66
CA ARG A 48 -1.27 9.59 -8.58
C ARG A 48 -1.34 8.70 -7.35
N TYR A 49 -1.45 7.38 -7.54
CA TYR A 49 -1.43 6.44 -6.44
C TYR A 49 -0.06 6.38 -5.75
N MET A 50 1.03 6.30 -6.52
CA MET A 50 2.40 6.32 -5.97
C MET A 50 2.70 7.62 -5.23
N ASP A 51 2.31 8.77 -5.76
CA ASP A 51 2.51 10.08 -5.13
C ASP A 51 1.73 10.17 -3.81
N LYS A 52 0.50 9.62 -3.79
CA LYS A 52 -0.32 9.52 -2.56
C LYS A 52 0.25 8.52 -1.55
N MET A 53 0.89 7.44 -1.99
CA MET A 53 1.59 6.50 -1.10
C MET A 53 2.87 7.11 -0.53
N ASN A 54 3.75 7.61 -1.39
CA ASN A 54 5.05 8.16 -1.01
C ASN A 54 4.93 9.35 -0.05
N SER A 55 3.89 10.15 -0.16
CA SER A 55 3.62 11.27 0.76
C SER A 55 3.14 10.83 2.15
N ARG A 56 2.76 9.56 2.34
CA ARG A 56 2.09 9.10 3.55
C ARG A 56 2.80 7.99 4.31
N PHE A 57 3.84 7.39 3.74
CA PHE A 57 4.74 6.52 4.49
C PHE A 57 5.92 7.34 5.01
N SER A 58 5.73 8.01 6.15
CA SER A 58 6.85 8.52 6.92
C SER A 58 7.55 7.34 7.59
N TYR A 59 8.57 6.80 6.92
CA TYR A 59 9.44 5.80 7.50
C TYR A 59 10.37 6.49 8.51
N HIS A 60 10.23 6.07 9.76
CA HIS A 60 11.06 6.50 10.86
C HIS A 60 12.25 5.55 10.95
N LYS A 61 13.43 6.14 11.14
CA LYS A 61 14.66 5.41 11.48
C LYS A 61 14.92 5.65 12.96
N TYR A 62 14.90 4.58 13.74
CA TYR A 62 15.13 4.65 15.19
C TYR A 62 16.28 3.75 15.59
N SER A 63 17.22 4.28 16.38
CA SER A 63 18.35 3.52 16.91
C SER A 63 17.85 2.64 18.05
N ILE A 64 18.00 1.33 17.92
CA ILE A 64 17.53 0.36 18.90
C ILE A 64 18.61 0.15 19.97
N LEU A 65 19.85 -0.08 19.54
CA LEU A 65 20.99 -0.29 20.41
C LEU A 65 22.31 -0.10 19.66
N SER A 66 23.38 0.13 20.43
CA SER A 66 24.76 0.14 19.92
C SER A 66 25.57 -0.97 20.59
N TYR A 67 26.27 -1.77 19.79
CA TYR A 67 27.13 -2.86 20.26
C TYR A 67 28.39 -2.96 19.38
N ASN A 68 29.57 -3.07 20.01
CA ASN A 68 30.87 -3.12 19.32
C ASN A 68 31.08 -1.99 18.30
N ASN A 69 30.69 -0.75 18.65
CA ASN A 69 30.71 0.43 17.76
C ASN A 69 29.85 0.26 16.48
N VAL A 70 28.92 -0.69 16.47
CA VAL A 70 27.90 -0.84 15.43
C VAL A 70 26.56 -0.40 16.00
N GLU A 71 25.90 0.51 15.30
CA GLU A 71 24.57 1.00 15.66
C GLU A 71 23.50 0.23 14.86
N TYR A 72 22.53 -0.32 15.57
CA TYR A 72 21.45 -1.10 14.99
C TYR A 72 20.19 -0.26 14.94
N PHE A 73 19.55 -0.22 13.78
CA PHE A 73 18.38 0.61 13.54
C PHE A 73 17.17 -0.25 13.16
N ILE A 74 15.99 0.19 13.62
CA ILE A 74 14.72 -0.24 13.05
C ILE A 74 14.22 0.84 12.09
N HIS A 75 13.78 0.39 10.92
CA HIS A 75 13.04 1.20 9.96
C HIS A 75 11.58 0.80 10.06
N TYR A 76 10.73 1.69 10.54
CA TYR A 76 9.31 1.41 10.72
C TYR A 76 8.44 2.56 10.23
N CYS A 77 7.20 2.26 9.86
CA CYS A 77 6.14 3.25 9.70
C CYS A 77 5.21 3.09 10.90
N SER A 78 4.66 4.19 11.42
CA SER A 78 3.65 4.11 12.50
C SER A 78 2.50 3.20 12.04
N ILE A 79 2.09 2.25 12.90
CA ILE A 79 0.90 1.40 12.65
C ILE A 79 -0.32 2.28 12.42
N VAL A 80 -0.44 3.40 13.14
CA VAL A 80 -1.50 4.40 12.95
C VAL A 80 -1.46 4.94 11.52
N ASN A 81 -0.29 5.39 11.04
CA ASN A 81 -0.15 5.88 9.67
C ASN A 81 -0.46 4.80 8.62
N CYS A 82 -0.09 3.53 8.88
CA CYS A 82 -0.44 2.42 8.00
C CYS A 82 -1.96 2.20 7.94
N ILE A 83 -2.64 2.23 9.09
CA ILE A 83 -4.10 2.09 9.19
C ILE A 83 -4.80 3.27 8.51
N GLU A 84 -4.42 4.50 8.81
CA GLU A 84 -4.95 5.71 8.16
C GLU A 84 -4.77 5.68 6.64
N ASN A 85 -3.62 5.17 6.17
CA ASN A 85 -3.34 4.99 4.75
C ASN A 85 -4.27 4.01 4.08
N LEU A 86 -4.47 2.85 4.71
CA LEU A 86 -5.40 1.83 4.25
C LEU A 86 -6.82 2.41 4.20
N LEU A 87 -7.25 3.05 5.28
CA LEU A 87 -8.60 3.60 5.45
C LEU A 87 -8.89 4.82 4.57
N SER A 88 -7.86 5.53 4.13
CA SER A 88 -8.00 6.64 3.19
C SER A 88 -8.22 6.23 1.73
N ASN A 89 -8.20 4.92 1.45
CA ASN A 89 -8.44 4.38 0.12
C ASN A 89 -9.69 3.50 0.13
N LEU A 90 -10.85 4.16 -0.01
CA LEU A 90 -12.17 3.51 -0.03
C LEU A 90 -12.29 2.39 -1.08
N GLU A 91 -11.58 2.47 -2.19
CA GLU A 91 -11.58 1.40 -3.21
C GLU A 91 -10.85 0.14 -2.72
N ILE A 92 -9.82 0.31 -1.90
CA ILE A 92 -9.09 -0.81 -1.29
C ILE A 92 -9.89 -1.39 -0.11
N ILE A 93 -10.47 -0.53 0.75
CA ILE A 93 -11.26 -0.96 1.92
C ILE A 93 -12.41 -1.90 1.54
N LYS A 94 -13.05 -1.69 0.37
CA LYS A 94 -14.11 -2.57 -0.15
C LYS A 94 -13.67 -4.03 -0.30
N HIS A 95 -12.37 -4.29 -0.42
CA HIS A 95 -11.81 -5.64 -0.47
C HIS A 95 -11.43 -6.21 0.90
N PHE A 96 -11.41 -5.36 1.94
CA PHE A 96 -11.11 -5.71 3.33
C PHE A 96 -12.37 -5.81 4.20
N ILE A 97 -13.56 -6.04 3.60
CA ILE A 97 -14.81 -6.20 4.35
C ILE A 97 -14.62 -7.34 5.35
N TYR A 98 -14.44 -6.96 6.61
CA TYR A 98 -14.35 -7.86 7.73
C TYR A 98 -15.77 -8.06 8.25
N ASN A 99 -16.25 -9.30 8.28
CA ASN A 99 -17.52 -9.62 8.90
C ASN A 99 -17.33 -9.52 10.42
N TYR A 100 -17.60 -8.36 11.01
CA TYR A 100 -17.73 -8.20 12.45
C TYR A 100 -19.12 -7.70 12.80
N GLU A 101 -19.62 -8.10 13.96
CA GLU A 101 -20.85 -7.56 14.51
C GLU A 101 -20.59 -6.13 15.00
N ASP A 102 -21.28 -5.18 14.38
CA ASP A 102 -21.19 -3.77 14.73
C ASP A 102 -21.74 -3.56 16.15
N LEU A 103 -20.85 -3.57 17.16
CA LEU A 103 -21.17 -3.12 18.52
C LEU A 103 -21.19 -1.59 18.51
N ALA A 104 -22.21 -1.02 17.87
CA ALA A 104 -22.37 0.42 17.78
C ALA A 104 -22.69 1.00 19.17
N PHE A 105 -21.73 1.71 19.76
CA PHE A 105 -22.04 2.83 20.64
C PHE A 105 -22.08 4.09 19.77
N GLU A 106 -23.16 4.86 19.95
CA GLU A 106 -23.47 6.03 19.14
C GLU A 106 -22.26 7.00 19.15
N GLU A 107 -21.70 7.26 17.96
CA GLU A 107 -20.62 8.23 17.63
C GLU A 107 -19.17 7.73 17.47
N GLU A 108 -18.75 6.59 18.05
CA GLU A 108 -17.35 6.11 17.93
C GLU A 108 -17.24 4.62 17.62
N LYS A 109 -16.40 4.26 16.62
CA LYS A 109 -15.99 2.87 16.35
C LYS A 109 -14.58 2.65 16.88
N SER A 110 -14.44 1.91 17.97
CA SER A 110 -13.16 1.47 18.51
C SER A 110 -12.84 0.04 18.08
N TYR A 111 -11.57 -0.22 17.81
CA TYR A 111 -11.03 -1.56 17.50
C TYR A 111 -9.90 -1.83 18.47
N GLU A 112 -10.01 -2.88 19.29
CA GLU A 112 -9.01 -3.28 20.27
C GLU A 112 -8.28 -4.56 19.86
N GLU A 113 -7.13 -4.83 20.48
CA GLU A 113 -6.36 -6.06 20.27
C GLU A 113 -7.20 -7.29 20.64
N GLN A 114 -7.48 -8.15 19.65
CA GLN A 114 -8.13 -9.43 19.87
C GLN A 114 -7.09 -10.51 20.20
N PHE A 115 -6.45 -10.40 21.36
CA PHE A 115 -5.61 -11.49 21.87
C PHE A 115 -6.46 -12.45 22.72
N THR A 116 -6.89 -13.57 22.11
CA THR A 116 -7.38 -14.77 22.82
C THR A 116 -6.36 -15.90 22.83
N GLY A 117 -5.07 -15.55 22.76
CA GLY A 117 -3.99 -16.51 22.92
C GLY A 117 -3.79 -16.84 24.39
N ASN A 118 -4.16 -18.05 24.81
CA ASN A 118 -3.65 -18.62 26.06
C ASN A 118 -2.15 -18.89 25.87
N TRP A 119 -1.31 -18.17 26.62
CA TRP A 119 0.11 -18.46 26.75
C TRP A 119 0.34 -19.68 27.63
#